data_AF-A0A934H3M5-F1
#
_entry.id   AF-A0A934H3M5-F1
#
_cell.length_a   1.000
_cell.length_b   1.000
_cell.length_c   1.000
_cell.angle_alpha   90.00
_cell.angle_beta   90.00
_cell.angle_gamma   90.00
#
_symmetry.space_group_name_H-M   'P 1'
#
loop_
_entity.id
_entity.type
_entity.pdbx_description
1 polymer ?
#
loop_
_entity_poly.entity_id
_entity_poly.type
_entity_poly.pdbx_seq_one_letter_code
_entity_poly.pdbx_strand_id
1 'polypeptide(L)' 'MSQSGVTVDQVDGMGIATGLGNIAVASVVLLGALSRHLPFEPEAWLEAIKGRVPARYRRLNEKAFWAGREAQR' A
#
# COMPACT_ATOMS: atom_id res chain seq x y z
N MET A 1 4.03 -17.24 12.58
CA MET A 1 4.29 -18.69 12.41
C MET A 1 5.29 -18.85 11.27
N SER A 2 6.51 -19.29 11.57
CA SER A 2 7.62 -19.44 10.62
C SER A 2 8.05 -20.91 10.59
N GLN A 3 7.90 -21.58 9.44
CA GLN A 3 8.33 -22.97 9.22
C GLN A 3 9.50 -23.07 8.20
N SER A 4 10.09 -21.94 7.84
CA SER A 4 11.27 -21.78 6.99
C SER A 4 11.82 -20.39 7.33
N GLY A 5 13.10 -20.09 7.09
CA GLY A 5 13.76 -18.82 7.48
C GLY A 5 13.25 -17.54 6.80
N VAL A 6 11.94 -17.46 6.52
CA VAL A 6 11.23 -16.39 5.87
C VAL A 6 10.49 -15.57 6.92
N THR A 7 10.73 -14.26 6.93
CA THR A 7 9.94 -13.31 7.71
C THR A 7 8.67 -12.99 6.93
N VAL A 8 7.52 -13.07 7.60
CA VAL A 8 6.20 -12.82 7.00
C VAL A 8 5.56 -11.66 7.72
N ASP A 9 5.33 -10.57 7.00
CA ASP A 9 4.51 -9.46 7.47
C ASP A 9 3.09 -9.62 6.93
N GLN A 10 2.12 -9.76 7.83
CA GLN A 10 0.71 -9.79 7.45
C GLN A 10 0.16 -8.36 7.34
N VAL A 11 -0.63 -8.12 6.30
CA VAL A 11 -1.29 -6.83 6.06
C VAL A 11 -2.72 -7.09 5.65
N ASP A 12 -3.69 -6.52 6.37
CA ASP A 12 -5.10 -6.55 5.98
C ASP A 12 -5.40 -5.51 4.89
N GLY A 13 -4.93 -5.78 3.67
CA GLY A 13 -5.09 -4.88 2.54
C GLY A 13 -6.55 -4.64 2.16
N MET A 14 -7.40 -5.66 2.32
CA MET A 14 -8.82 -5.60 1.97
C MET A 14 -9.63 -4.82 3.01
N GLY A 15 -9.38 -5.04 4.30
CA GLY A 15 -10.02 -4.29 5.37
C GLY A 15 -9.68 -2.80 5.32
N ILE A 16 -8.40 -2.46 5.12
CA ILE A 16 -7.97 -1.06 4.96
C ILE A 16 -8.63 -0.42 3.73
N ALA A 17 -8.61 -1.08 2.57
CA ALA A 17 -9.23 -0.54 1.36
C ALA A 17 -10.74 -0.36 1.49
N THR A 18 -11.41 -1.27 2.21
CA THR A 18 -12.83 -1.17 2.53
C THR A 18 -13.10 0.04 3.44
N GLY A 19 -12.28 0.27 4.47
CA GLY A 19 -12.36 1.45 5.33
C GLY A 19 -12.13 2.78 4.59
N LEU A 20 -11.39 2.75 3.47
CA LEU A 20 -11.22 3.88 2.56
C LEU A 20 -12.37 4.06 1.57
N GLY A 21 -13.36 3.17 1.58
CA GLY A 21 -14.56 3.24 0.75
C GLY A 21 -14.39 2.76 -0.69
N ASN A 22 -13.26 2.11 -1.03
CA ASN A 22 -13.05 1.55 -2.36
C ASN A 22 -12.10 0.34 -2.31
N ILE A 23 -12.64 -0.86 -2.46
CA ILE A 23 -11.86 -2.09 -2.42
C ILE A 23 -10.79 -2.18 -3.52
N ALA A 24 -10.94 -1.43 -4.63
CA ALA A 24 -9.98 -1.43 -5.72
C ALA A 24 -8.61 -0.86 -5.33
N VAL A 25 -8.49 -0.12 -4.22
CA VAL A 25 -7.20 0.40 -3.76
C VAL A 25 -6.41 -0.57 -2.87
N ALA A 26 -6.91 -1.80 -2.65
CA ALA A 26 -6.20 -2.81 -1.86
C ALA A 26 -4.80 -3.12 -2.40
N SER A 27 -4.61 -3.11 -3.72
CA SER A 27 -3.27 -3.27 -4.32
C SER A 27 -2.33 -2.14 -3.90
N VAL A 28 -2.81 -0.90 -3.84
CA VAL A 28 -2.00 0.26 -3.44
C VAL A 28 -1.72 0.25 -1.94
N VAL A 29 -2.63 -0.28 -1.12
CA VAL A 29 -2.34 -0.58 0.29
C VAL A 29 -1.16 -1.55 0.41
N LEU A 30 -1.15 -2.64 -0.36
CA LEU A 30 -0.03 -3.60 -0.33
C LEU A 30 1.29 -2.99 -0.84
N LEU A 31 1.24 -2.11 -1.86
CA LEU A 31 2.43 -1.35 -2.29
C LEU A 31 2.95 -0.41 -1.19
N GLY A 32 2.05 0.21 -0.44
CA GLY A 32 2.37 0.99 0.75
C GLY A 32 3.17 0.20 1.77
N ALA A 33 2.68 -0.99 2.14
CA ALA A 33 3.37 -1.87 3.08
C ALA A 33 4.74 -2.33 2.54
N LEU A 34 4.79 -2.76 1.27
CA LEU A 34 6.02 -3.19 0.61
C LEU A 34 7.09 -2.07 0.56
N SER A 35 6.68 -0.81 0.46
CA SER A 35 7.61 0.32 0.35
C SER A 35 8.57 0.46 1.52
N ARG A 36 8.27 -0.14 2.69
CA ARG A 36 9.18 -0.14 3.85
C ARG A 36 10.39 -1.06 3.68
N HIS A 37 10.30 -2.01 2.75
CA HIS A 37 11.30 -3.07 2.56
C HIS A 37 12.23 -2.81 1.37
N LEU A 38 11.92 -1.81 0.55
CA LEU A 38 12.66 -1.49 -0.66
C LEU A 38 13.33 -0.09 -0.52
N PRO A 39 14.54 0.10 -1.06
CA PRO A 39 15.32 1.33 -0.89
C PRO A 39 14.85 2.43 -1.86
N PHE A 40 13.56 2.76 -1.84
CA PHE A 40 12.97 3.82 -2.65
C PHE A 40 12.23 4.80 -1.75
N GLU A 41 12.43 6.09 -2.02
CA GLU A 41 11.71 7.14 -1.31
C GLU A 41 10.20 7.06 -1.54
N PRO A 42 9.36 7.36 -0.54
CA PRO A 42 7.89 7.34 -0.68
C PRO A 42 7.37 8.15 -1.86
N GLU A 43 8.02 9.27 -2.19
CA GLU A 43 7.67 10.14 -3.30
C GLU A 43 7.78 9.42 -4.64
N ALA A 44 8.80 8.55 -4.81
CA ALA A 44 8.97 7.78 -6.05
C ALA A 44 7.80 6.79 -6.26
N TRP A 45 7.32 6.17 -5.18
CA TRP A 45 6.12 5.32 -5.22
C TRP A 45 4.87 6.12 -5.59
N LEU A 46 4.67 7.26 -4.93
CA LEU A 46 3.51 8.12 -5.17
C LEU A 46 3.45 8.63 -6.61
N GLU A 47 4.58 9.04 -7.18
CA GLU A 47 4.65 9.45 -8.58
C GLU A 47 4.35 8.28 -9.54
N ALA A 48 4.91 7.10 -9.27
CA ALA A 48 4.64 5.89 -10.06
C ALA A 48 3.16 5.46 -10.00
N ILE A 49 2.49 5.67 -8.87
CA ILE A 49 1.05 5.42 -8.69
C ILE A 49 0.24 6.48 -9.46
N LYS A 50 0.54 7.78 -9.27
CA LYS A 50 -0.16 8.89 -9.93
C LYS A 50 -0.10 8.82 -11.46
N GLY A 51 0.99 8.28 -12.02
CA GLY A 51 1.16 8.04 -13.45
C GLY A 51 0.31 6.90 -14.01
N ARG A 52 -0.17 5.98 -13.17
CA ARG A 52 -0.99 4.81 -13.58
C ARG A 52 -2.47 4.96 -13.25
N VAL A 53 -2.83 5.85 -12.32
CA VAL A 53 -4.22 6.02 -11.88
C VAL A 53 -4.87 7.26 -12.50
N PRO A 54 -6.15 7.19 -12.91
CA PRO A 54 -6.90 8.35 -13.36
C PRO A 54 -6.88 9.49 -12.33
N ALA A 55 -6.82 10.74 -12.80
CA ALA A 55 -6.67 11.92 -11.95
C ALA A 55 -7.67 11.97 -10.77
N ARG A 56 -8.94 11.60 -11.04
CA ARG A 56 -10.01 11.56 -10.02
C ARG A 56 -9.76 10.57 -8.86
N TYR A 57 -8.89 9.58 -9.04
CA TYR A 57 -8.58 8.57 -8.03
C TYR A 57 -7.23 8.77 -7.34
N ARG A 58 -6.41 9.74 -7.77
CA ARG A 58 -5.05 9.94 -7.24
C ARG A 58 -5.04 10.13 -5.73
N ARG A 59 -5.89 11.03 -5.20
CA ARG A 59 -5.97 11.29 -3.75
C ARG A 59 -6.35 10.06 -2.94
N LEU A 60 -7.24 9.22 -3.47
CA LEU A 60 -7.65 7.99 -2.78
C LEU A 60 -6.53 6.95 -2.77
N ASN A 61 -5.83 6.79 -3.90
CA ASN A 61 -4.69 5.88 -3.99
C ASN A 61 -3.49 6.36 -3.16
N GLU A 62 -3.26 7.66 -3.07
CA GLU A 62 -2.25 8.24 -2.16
C GLU A 62 -2.55 7.91 -0.69
N LYS A 63 -3.81 8.08 -0.26
CA LYS A 63 -4.24 7.65 1.09
C LYS A 63 -4.05 6.16 1.32
N ALA A 64 -4.37 5.33 0.31
CA ALA A 64 -4.19 3.89 0.39
C ALA A 64 -2.71 3.50 0.56
N PHE A 65 -1.81 4.16 -0.17
CA PHE A 65 -0.37 3.95 -0.06
C PHE A 65 0.13 4.26 1.36
N TRP A 66 -0.22 5.42 1.90
CA TRP A 66 0.18 5.78 3.26
C TRP A 66 -0.40 4.85 4.32
N ALA A 67 -1.69 4.51 4.22
CA ALA A 67 -2.33 3.56 5.13
C ALA A 67 -1.64 2.20 5.12
N GLY A 68 -1.25 1.70 3.94
CA GLY A 68 -0.46 0.48 3.81
C GLY A 68 0.92 0.57 4.46
N ARG A 69 1.61 1.70 4.28
CA ARG A 69 2.95 1.93 4.86
C ARG A 69 2.90 2.05 6.39
N GLU A 70 1.78 2.48 6.95
CA GLU A 70 1.53 2.58 8.39
C GLU A 70 0.99 1.28 9.01
N ALA A 71 0.43 0.37 8.19
CA ALA A 71 -0.24 -0.85 8.66
C ALA A 71 0.69 -1.91 9.26
N GLN A 72 2.01 -1.78 9.09
CA GLN A 72 2.99 -2.67 9.70
C GLN A 72 3.46 -2.10 11.04
N ARG A 73 2.79 -2.52 12.12
CA ARG A 73 3.26 -2.45 13.51
C ARG A 73 3.11 -3.81 14.16
#